data_AF-A0A543P1D8-F1
#
_entry.id   AF-A0A543P1D8-F1
#
_cell.length_a   1.000
_cell.length_b   1.000
_cell.length_c   1.000
_cell.angle_alpha   90.00
_cell.angle_beta   90.00
_cell.angle_gamma   90.00
#
_symmetry.space_group_name_H-M   'P 1'
#
loop_
_entity.id
_entity.type
_entity.pdbx_description
1 polymer ?
#
loop_
_entity_poly.entity_id
_entity_poly.type
_entity_poly.pdbx_seq_one_letter_code
_entity_poly.pdbx_strand_id
1 'polypeptide(L)'
;MPVGVALRSMEGDVYVKTDGTVIQGVDLRGCIVVRADDVVIRDSRIRCGGGPTTPFPIRIIDGFTGLRIEDTEIDGLGRARVAVLGSNWSARRIDVHSAVDGLRMASNTSVEDSYIHDLSRLPESHNDTVQTIGGSGIRIVGNTLLAYNQRTDDPMNGAIQTGRLHSPLVGMLVEGNYLDGGSYTVRGGSGPRDGPLITDYVFRDNVFGRNCMYGPVQGVDPPVTWEPNNVWADTGVVIGTDSRANKLRCAQTP
;
A
#
# COMPACT_ATOMS: atom_id res chain seq x y z
N MET A 1 -0.22 -11.29 -12.44
CA MET A 1 -0.98 -11.80 -13.61
C MET A 1 -0.64 -13.25 -13.92
N PRO A 2 -1.58 -14.12 -14.32
CA PRO A 2 -1.22 -15.46 -14.80
C PRO A 2 -0.30 -15.37 -16.02
N VAL A 3 0.79 -16.13 -15.99
CA VAL A 3 1.72 -16.24 -17.12
C VAL A 3 0.98 -16.79 -18.33
N GLY A 4 1.12 -16.16 -19.51
CA GLY A 4 0.58 -16.65 -20.77
C GLY A 4 -0.77 -16.04 -21.21
N VAL A 5 -1.33 -15.09 -20.45
CA VAL A 5 -2.50 -14.31 -20.91
C VAL A 5 -2.07 -13.35 -22.02
N ALA A 6 -2.71 -13.44 -23.19
CA ALA A 6 -2.50 -12.50 -24.28
C ALA A 6 -3.21 -11.17 -23.98
N LEU A 7 -2.43 -10.11 -23.80
CA LEU A 7 -2.94 -8.75 -23.57
C LEU A 7 -2.83 -7.91 -24.84
N ARG A 8 -3.83 -7.06 -25.08
CA ARG A 8 -3.81 -6.08 -26.18
C ARG A 8 -2.84 -4.97 -25.83
N SER A 9 -1.80 -4.78 -26.64
CA SER A 9 -0.87 -3.67 -26.47
C SER A 9 -1.60 -2.33 -26.58
N MET A 10 -1.28 -1.42 -25.67
CA MET A 10 -1.78 -0.05 -25.66
C MET A 10 -0.65 0.89 -25.25
N GLU A 11 -0.57 2.06 -25.89
CA GLU A 11 0.52 3.02 -25.68
C GLU A 11 -0.07 4.40 -25.36
N GLY A 12 0.65 5.15 -24.54
CA GLY A 12 0.29 6.51 -24.16
C GLY A 12 -0.62 6.61 -22.94
N ASP A 13 -0.67 7.80 -22.35
CA ASP A 13 -1.47 8.05 -21.15
C ASP A 13 -2.97 8.03 -21.45
N VAL A 14 -3.74 7.46 -20.52
CA VAL A 14 -5.18 7.30 -20.63
C VAL A 14 -5.88 8.25 -19.66
N TYR A 15 -6.72 9.12 -20.22
CA TYR A 15 -7.57 10.02 -19.45
C TYR A 15 -9.01 9.53 -19.52
N VAL A 16 -9.47 8.86 -18.46
CA VAL A 16 -10.85 8.34 -18.40
C VAL A 16 -11.78 9.47 -18.00
N LYS A 17 -12.74 9.81 -18.86
CA LYS A 17 -13.67 10.95 -18.69
C LYS A 17 -15.14 10.55 -18.86
N THR A 18 -15.42 9.26 -18.91
CA THR A 18 -16.75 8.71 -19.13
C THR A 18 -17.04 7.69 -18.04
N ASP A 19 -18.15 7.87 -17.34
CA ASP A 19 -18.54 7.01 -16.23
C ASP A 19 -18.77 5.58 -16.71
N GLY A 20 -18.49 4.61 -15.84
CA GLY A 20 -18.64 3.19 -16.18
C GLY A 20 -17.63 2.66 -17.20
N THR A 21 -16.60 3.43 -17.56
CA THR A 21 -15.56 2.97 -18.49
C THR A 21 -14.88 1.71 -17.95
N VAL A 22 -14.71 0.71 -18.83
CA VAL A 22 -13.97 -0.52 -18.51
C VAL A 22 -12.69 -0.58 -19.34
N ILE A 23 -11.54 -0.62 -18.65
CA ILE A 23 -10.23 -0.92 -19.23
C ILE A 23 -9.92 -2.38 -18.90
N GLN A 24 -9.89 -3.25 -19.90
CA GLN A 24 -9.70 -4.67 -19.71
C GLN A 24 -8.78 -5.31 -20.75
N GLY A 25 -7.97 -6.29 -20.31
CA GLY A 25 -7.20 -7.13 -21.21
C GLY A 25 -6.09 -6.38 -21.94
N VAL A 26 -5.56 -5.31 -21.34
CA VAL A 26 -4.54 -4.47 -21.98
C VAL A 26 -3.17 -4.60 -21.33
N ASP A 27 -2.13 -4.48 -22.14
CA ASP A 27 -0.76 -4.22 -21.69
C ASP A 27 -0.43 -2.77 -22.05
N LEU A 28 -0.74 -1.87 -21.13
CA LEU A 28 -0.61 -0.43 -21.29
C LEU A 28 0.81 0.02 -20.94
N ARG A 29 1.50 0.66 -21.89
CA ARG A 29 2.67 1.51 -21.62
C ARG A 29 2.21 2.97 -21.56
N GLY A 30 1.85 3.39 -20.36
CA GLY A 30 1.21 4.67 -20.12
C GLY A 30 0.53 4.68 -18.75
N CYS A 31 0.25 5.89 -18.28
CA CYS A 31 -0.37 6.12 -16.99
C CYS A 31 -1.87 6.35 -17.15
N ILE A 32 -2.66 6.01 -16.14
CA ILE A 32 -4.13 6.18 -16.14
C ILE A 32 -4.52 7.28 -15.16
N VAL A 33 -5.23 8.29 -15.66
CA VAL A 33 -5.87 9.33 -14.84
C VAL A 33 -7.38 9.23 -14.98
N VAL A 34 -8.04 8.90 -13.87
CA VAL A 34 -9.48 8.70 -13.79
C VAL A 34 -10.17 9.99 -13.36
N ARG A 35 -11.04 10.51 -14.25
CA ARG A 35 -11.93 11.67 -14.06
C ARG A 35 -13.37 11.29 -14.42
N ALA A 36 -13.82 10.17 -13.88
CA ALA A 36 -15.13 9.58 -14.13
C ALA A 36 -15.49 8.64 -12.99
N ASP A 37 -16.78 8.44 -12.77
CA ASP A 37 -17.31 7.52 -11.77
C ASP A 37 -17.36 6.08 -12.29
N ASP A 38 -17.38 5.11 -11.37
CA ASP A 38 -17.65 3.68 -11.64
C ASP A 38 -16.72 3.03 -12.67
N VAL A 39 -15.48 3.52 -12.77
CA VAL A 39 -14.47 2.99 -13.70
C VAL A 39 -13.95 1.64 -13.22
N VAL A 40 -13.77 0.70 -14.15
CA VAL A 40 -13.16 -0.61 -13.88
C VAL A 40 -11.87 -0.75 -14.68
N ILE A 41 -10.79 -1.12 -13.99
CA ILE A 41 -9.54 -1.57 -14.59
C ILE A 41 -9.36 -3.03 -14.18
N ARG A 42 -9.34 -3.95 -15.14
CA ARG A 42 -9.19 -5.38 -14.82
C ARG A 42 -8.41 -6.18 -15.84
N ASP A 43 -7.90 -7.34 -15.45
CA ASP A 43 -7.18 -8.25 -16.35
C ASP A 43 -6.12 -7.52 -17.20
N SER A 44 -5.43 -6.53 -16.61
CA SER A 44 -4.52 -5.64 -17.33
C SER A 44 -3.12 -5.55 -16.71
N ARG A 45 -2.14 -5.17 -17.53
CA ARG A 45 -0.80 -4.77 -17.08
C ARG A 45 -0.61 -3.28 -17.38
N ILE A 46 -0.30 -2.51 -16.35
CA ILE A 46 -0.08 -1.06 -16.43
C ILE A 46 1.40 -0.77 -16.16
N ARG A 47 2.13 -0.30 -17.17
CA ARG A 47 3.55 0.04 -17.10
C ARG A 47 3.70 1.55 -17.23
N CYS A 48 3.95 2.23 -16.13
CA CYS A 48 4.05 3.68 -16.09
C CYS A 48 5.17 4.08 -15.12
N GLY A 49 6.09 4.91 -15.60
CA GLY A 49 7.16 5.47 -14.79
C GLY A 49 6.83 6.81 -14.12
N GLY A 50 5.62 7.30 -14.35
CA GLY A 50 5.26 8.68 -14.10
C GLY A 50 5.83 9.65 -15.13
N GLY A 51 5.14 10.77 -15.31
CA GLY A 51 5.59 11.93 -16.10
C GLY A 51 5.20 13.25 -15.44
N PRO A 52 5.63 14.40 -15.98
CA PRO A 52 5.33 15.72 -15.41
C PRO A 52 3.84 16.00 -15.22
N THR A 53 3.00 15.44 -16.10
CA THR A 53 1.53 15.63 -16.12
C THR A 53 0.74 14.42 -15.62
N THR A 54 1.40 13.27 -15.46
CA THR A 54 0.83 11.97 -15.08
C THR A 54 1.80 11.21 -14.16
N PRO A 55 2.04 11.68 -12.93
CA PRO A 55 3.15 11.17 -12.10
C PRO A 55 2.93 9.78 -11.49
N PHE A 56 1.77 9.16 -11.72
CA PHE A 56 1.36 7.90 -11.08
C PHE A 56 0.77 6.92 -12.11
N PRO A 57 1.06 5.61 -12.04
CA PRO A 57 0.44 4.58 -12.87
C PRO A 57 -1.07 4.62 -12.87
N ILE A 58 -1.70 4.76 -11.70
CA ILE A 58 -3.15 4.94 -11.60
C ILE A 58 -3.44 6.06 -10.59
N ARG A 59 -4.14 7.10 -11.05
CA ARG A 59 -4.65 8.17 -10.18
C ARG A 59 -6.12 8.41 -10.44
N ILE A 60 -6.93 8.29 -9.39
CA ILE A 60 -8.27 8.86 -9.39
C ILE A 60 -8.20 10.32 -8.90
N ILE A 61 -8.87 11.21 -9.63
CA ILE A 61 -8.95 12.63 -9.29
C ILE A 61 -10.07 12.83 -8.26
N ASP A 62 -9.82 13.72 -7.31
CA ASP A 62 -10.80 14.08 -6.28
C ASP A 62 -12.13 14.52 -6.89
N GLY A 63 -13.23 14.12 -6.26
CA GLY A 63 -14.60 14.35 -6.74
C GLY A 63 -15.21 13.19 -7.53
N PHE A 64 -14.42 12.20 -7.93
CA PHE A 64 -14.90 10.97 -8.55
C PHE A 64 -14.82 9.77 -7.60
N THR A 65 -15.62 8.74 -7.88
CA THR A 65 -15.85 7.59 -7.03
C THR A 65 -15.97 6.27 -7.80
N GLY A 66 -15.92 5.14 -7.10
CA GLY A 66 -16.26 3.85 -7.69
C GLY A 66 -15.18 3.23 -8.59
N LEU A 67 -13.92 3.70 -8.52
CA LEU A 67 -12.83 3.05 -9.25
C LEU A 67 -12.57 1.65 -8.67
N ARG A 68 -12.64 0.62 -9.51
CA ARG A 68 -12.29 -0.77 -9.16
C ARG A 68 -11.09 -1.24 -9.97
N ILE A 69 -10.10 -1.79 -9.28
CA ILE A 69 -8.87 -2.34 -9.88
C ILE A 69 -8.79 -3.83 -9.52
N GLU A 70 -8.99 -4.71 -10.49
CA GLU A 70 -9.13 -6.15 -10.24
C GLU A 70 -8.10 -6.90 -11.08
N ASP A 71 -7.42 -7.92 -10.52
CA ASP A 71 -6.54 -8.80 -11.30
C ASP A 71 -5.59 -8.01 -12.20
N THR A 72 -4.82 -7.06 -11.65
CA THR A 72 -4.05 -6.10 -12.45
C THR A 72 -2.60 -6.02 -11.97
N GLU A 73 -1.66 -6.11 -12.90
CA GLU A 73 -0.23 -5.86 -12.63
C GLU A 73 0.08 -4.38 -12.85
N ILE A 74 0.80 -3.76 -11.92
CA ILE A 74 1.18 -2.36 -11.95
C ILE A 74 2.69 -2.26 -11.76
N ASP A 75 3.38 -1.92 -12.84
CA ASP A 75 4.83 -1.76 -12.91
C ASP A 75 5.19 -0.27 -12.95
N GLY A 76 5.83 0.20 -11.88
CA GLY A 76 6.30 1.57 -11.72
C GLY A 76 7.55 1.93 -12.54
N LEU A 77 8.11 0.99 -13.30
CA LEU A 77 9.29 1.14 -14.15
C LEU A 77 10.54 1.70 -13.44
N GLY A 78 10.63 1.51 -12.12
CA GLY A 78 11.73 1.94 -11.27
C GLY A 78 11.70 3.41 -10.83
N ARG A 79 10.64 4.15 -11.16
CA ARG A 79 10.61 5.63 -11.02
C ARG A 79 9.26 6.23 -10.66
N ALA A 80 8.15 5.51 -10.84
CA ALA A 80 6.82 6.00 -10.47
C ALA A 80 6.78 6.38 -9.00
N ARG A 81 6.32 7.60 -8.69
CA ARG A 81 6.34 8.10 -7.30
C ARG A 81 5.44 7.29 -6.37
N VAL A 82 4.29 6.84 -6.88
CA VAL A 82 3.28 6.04 -6.19
C VAL A 82 2.57 5.22 -7.25
N ALA A 83 2.29 3.94 -7.03
CA ALA A 83 1.57 3.09 -7.99
C ALA A 83 0.08 3.45 -8.11
N VAL A 84 -0.63 3.58 -6.99
CA VAL A 84 -2.05 3.99 -6.94
C VAL A 84 -2.24 5.13 -5.95
N LEU A 85 -2.89 6.22 -6.39
CA LEU A 85 -3.16 7.39 -5.57
C LEU A 85 -4.62 7.82 -5.63
N GLY A 86 -5.22 8.08 -4.47
CA GLY A 86 -6.48 8.82 -4.33
C GLY A 86 -7.43 8.28 -3.26
N SER A 87 -8.66 8.79 -3.28
CA SER A 87 -9.80 8.33 -2.49
C SER A 87 -10.78 7.53 -3.36
N ASN A 88 -11.77 6.87 -2.74
CA ASN A 88 -12.93 6.25 -3.41
C ASN A 88 -12.58 5.18 -4.46
N TRP A 89 -11.68 4.27 -4.11
CA TRP A 89 -11.30 3.15 -4.98
C TRP A 89 -11.16 1.84 -4.21
N SER A 90 -11.38 0.71 -4.88
CA SER A 90 -11.06 -0.61 -4.37
C SER A 90 -10.10 -1.34 -5.29
N ALA A 91 -9.19 -2.12 -4.72
CA ALA A 91 -8.30 -2.98 -5.46
C ALA A 91 -8.35 -4.41 -4.92
N ARG A 92 -8.32 -5.39 -5.82
CA ARG A 92 -8.29 -6.81 -5.44
C ARG A 92 -7.41 -7.62 -6.37
N ARG A 93 -6.58 -8.51 -5.80
CA ARG A 93 -5.64 -9.36 -6.56
C ARG A 93 -4.74 -8.53 -7.48
N ILE A 94 -4.27 -7.38 -7.00
CA ILE A 94 -3.29 -6.58 -7.73
C ILE A 94 -1.86 -7.04 -7.40
N ASP A 95 -0.97 -6.85 -8.36
CA ASP A 95 0.45 -7.12 -8.26
C ASP A 95 1.18 -5.80 -8.52
N VAL A 96 1.81 -5.22 -7.50
CA VAL A 96 2.46 -3.90 -7.59
C VAL A 96 3.94 -4.05 -7.32
N HIS A 97 4.75 -3.61 -8.28
CA HIS A 97 6.19 -3.61 -8.14
C HIS A 97 6.86 -2.43 -8.86
N SER A 98 8.14 -2.23 -8.56
CA SER A 98 8.99 -1.26 -9.24
C SER A 98 8.50 0.20 -9.19
N ALA A 99 7.56 0.52 -8.30
CA ALA A 99 7.22 1.88 -7.92
C ALA A 99 8.04 2.33 -6.71
N VAL A 100 8.15 3.64 -6.46
CA VAL A 100 8.76 4.17 -5.24
C VAL A 100 7.86 3.82 -4.06
N ASP A 101 6.64 4.33 -4.02
CA ASP A 101 5.62 3.82 -3.09
C ASP A 101 4.63 2.90 -3.83
N GLY A 102 4.09 1.92 -3.10
CA GLY A 102 2.99 1.10 -3.60
C GLY A 102 1.70 1.91 -3.66
N LEU A 103 0.94 1.92 -2.57
CA LEU A 103 -0.39 2.51 -2.51
C LEU A 103 -0.39 3.72 -1.57
N ARG A 104 -0.87 4.88 -2.05
CA ARG A 104 -1.25 5.99 -1.18
C ARG A 104 -2.75 6.10 -1.07
N MET A 105 -3.25 5.63 0.06
CA MET A 105 -4.67 5.43 0.36
C MET A 105 -5.23 6.60 1.16
N ALA A 106 -6.31 7.20 0.67
CA ALA A 106 -7.12 8.19 1.36
C ALA A 106 -8.53 7.64 1.65
N SER A 107 -9.54 8.49 1.83
CA SER A 107 -10.88 8.03 2.26
C SER A 107 -11.54 7.04 1.29
N ASN A 108 -12.33 6.11 1.84
CA ASN A 108 -13.11 5.10 1.12
C ASN A 108 -12.25 4.27 0.18
N THR A 109 -11.14 3.74 0.71
CA THR A 109 -10.22 2.91 -0.07
C THR A 109 -10.08 1.51 0.50
N SER A 110 -9.94 0.53 -0.38
CA SER A 110 -9.71 -0.86 0.04
C SER A 110 -8.71 -1.56 -0.86
N VAL A 111 -7.89 -2.41 -0.26
CA VAL A 111 -6.99 -3.33 -0.97
C VAL A 111 -7.10 -4.72 -0.35
N GLU A 112 -7.39 -5.71 -1.20
CA GLU A 112 -7.67 -7.08 -0.78
C GLU A 112 -6.89 -8.11 -1.61
N ASP A 113 -6.42 -9.19 -0.97
CA ASP A 113 -5.78 -10.34 -1.63
C ASP A 113 -4.64 -9.94 -2.59
N SER A 114 -3.89 -8.88 -2.29
CA SER A 114 -2.94 -8.26 -3.22
C SER A 114 -1.49 -8.39 -2.77
N TYR A 115 -0.57 -8.25 -3.73
CA TYR A 115 0.87 -8.40 -3.53
C TYR A 115 1.58 -7.10 -3.90
N ILE A 116 2.24 -6.46 -2.93
CA ILE A 116 2.99 -5.22 -3.12
C ILE A 116 4.42 -5.45 -2.66
N HIS A 117 5.36 -5.41 -3.60
CA HIS A 117 6.73 -5.87 -3.40
C HIS A 117 7.72 -5.18 -4.33
N ASP A 118 9.02 -5.45 -4.17
CA ASP A 118 10.08 -4.98 -5.06
C ASP A 118 9.98 -3.48 -5.43
N LEU A 119 9.68 -2.65 -4.43
CA LEU A 119 9.67 -1.20 -4.61
C LEU A 119 11.07 -0.70 -4.93
N SER A 120 11.13 0.44 -5.63
CA SER A 120 12.36 1.04 -6.14
C SER A 120 12.78 2.22 -5.28
N ARG A 121 13.87 2.06 -4.52
CA ARG A 121 14.52 3.14 -3.78
C ARG A 121 15.10 4.17 -4.75
N LEU A 122 14.75 5.44 -4.53
CA LEU A 122 15.44 6.59 -5.10
C LEU A 122 16.22 7.31 -3.98
N PRO A 123 17.20 8.18 -4.32
CA PRO A 123 17.84 9.01 -3.30
C PRO A 123 16.81 9.78 -2.47
N GLU A 124 16.96 9.76 -1.15
CA GLU A 124 16.08 10.42 -0.17
C GLU A 124 14.61 9.94 -0.16
N SER A 125 14.27 8.83 -0.82
CA SER A 125 12.89 8.32 -0.78
C SER A 125 12.61 7.48 0.46
N HIS A 126 11.44 7.69 1.07
CA HIS A 126 10.88 6.86 2.14
C HIS A 126 9.81 5.96 1.54
N ASN A 127 10.22 4.74 1.17
CA ASN A 127 9.35 3.85 0.38
C ASN A 127 8.42 3.07 1.30
N ASP A 128 7.13 3.17 1.03
CA ASP A 128 6.08 2.46 1.74
C ASP A 128 5.29 1.56 0.78
N THR A 129 4.97 0.32 1.17
CA THR A 129 4.03 -0.49 0.37
C THR A 129 2.63 0.07 0.47
N VAL A 130 2.22 0.52 1.65
CA VAL A 130 1.00 1.30 1.85
C VAL A 130 1.30 2.50 2.73
N GLN A 131 0.90 3.68 2.28
CA GLN A 131 0.94 4.91 3.05
C GLN A 131 -0.45 5.57 3.10
N THR A 132 -0.81 6.07 4.28
CA THR A 132 -1.92 7.02 4.44
C THR A 132 -1.47 8.21 5.28
N ILE A 133 -1.97 9.39 4.92
CA ILE A 133 -1.69 10.67 5.60
C ILE A 133 -2.96 11.30 6.18
N GLY A 134 -4.02 10.50 6.28
CA GLY A 134 -5.35 10.85 6.75
C GLY A 134 -6.43 10.27 5.82
N GLY A 135 -7.65 10.12 6.34
CA GLY A 135 -8.79 9.58 5.60
C GLY A 135 -9.75 8.81 6.48
N SER A 136 -10.85 8.36 5.91
CA SER A 136 -11.83 7.53 6.60
C SER A 136 -12.25 6.30 5.80
N GLY A 137 -12.56 5.18 6.48
CA GLY A 137 -13.02 3.97 5.80
C GLY A 137 -11.95 3.32 4.94
N ILE A 138 -10.77 3.05 5.52
CA ILE A 138 -9.63 2.41 4.84
C ILE A 138 -9.57 0.94 5.22
N ARG A 139 -9.46 0.04 4.25
CA ARG A 139 -9.36 -1.42 4.49
C ARG A 139 -8.14 -2.02 3.80
N ILE A 140 -7.31 -2.72 4.54
CA ILE A 140 -6.13 -3.43 4.05
C ILE A 140 -6.25 -4.87 4.55
N VAL A 141 -6.71 -5.78 3.69
CA VAL A 141 -7.12 -7.13 4.09
C VAL A 141 -6.45 -8.22 3.26
N GLY A 142 -5.86 -9.23 3.91
CA GLY A 142 -5.39 -10.43 3.19
C GLY A 142 -4.23 -10.21 2.21
N ASN A 143 -3.46 -9.13 2.36
CA ASN A 143 -2.39 -8.77 1.43
C ASN A 143 -1.03 -9.32 1.85
N THR A 144 -0.10 -9.39 0.90
CA THR A 144 1.33 -9.59 1.15
C THR A 144 2.05 -8.28 0.83
N LEU A 145 2.60 -7.64 1.87
CA LEU A 145 3.23 -6.31 1.80
C LEU A 145 4.71 -6.41 2.17
N LEU A 146 5.60 -6.30 1.18
CA LEU A 146 7.05 -6.47 1.33
C LEU A 146 7.78 -5.14 1.15
N ALA A 147 8.07 -4.48 2.27
CA ALA A 147 8.82 -3.23 2.30
C ALA A 147 10.32 -3.49 2.54
N TYR A 148 10.97 -4.33 1.74
CA TYR A 148 12.42 -4.54 1.81
C TYR A 148 12.97 -4.91 0.43
N ASN A 149 14.26 -4.65 0.22
CA ASN A 149 15.01 -5.16 -0.93
C ASN A 149 16.08 -6.11 -0.42
N GLN A 150 15.87 -7.42 -0.63
CA GLN A 150 16.78 -8.45 -0.14
C GLN A 150 18.18 -8.34 -0.76
N ARG A 151 18.26 -7.94 -2.03
CA ARG A 151 19.53 -7.87 -2.77
C ARG A 151 20.43 -6.75 -2.25
N THR A 152 19.85 -5.63 -1.84
CA THR A 152 20.59 -4.47 -1.31
C THR A 152 20.54 -4.37 0.20
N ASP A 153 19.90 -5.34 0.86
CA ASP A 153 19.69 -5.36 2.32
C ASP A 153 19.05 -4.04 2.83
N ASP A 154 18.15 -3.46 2.03
CA ASP A 154 17.47 -2.19 2.31
C ASP A 154 16.10 -2.48 2.94
N PRO A 155 15.87 -2.10 4.22
CA PRO A 155 14.62 -2.35 4.91
C PRO A 155 13.50 -1.39 4.52
N MET A 156 13.73 -0.44 3.60
CA MET A 156 12.76 0.60 3.25
C MET A 156 12.18 1.38 4.44
N ASN A 157 11.01 2.03 4.25
CA ASN A 157 10.38 2.79 5.32
C ASN A 157 9.35 1.97 6.10
N GLY A 158 8.33 1.40 5.44
CA GLY A 158 7.33 0.58 6.13
C GLY A 158 6.42 -0.23 5.21
N ALA A 159 5.93 -1.37 5.71
CA ALA A 159 4.85 -2.09 5.03
C ALA A 159 3.54 -1.27 5.13
N ILE A 160 3.32 -0.68 6.30
CA ILE A 160 2.21 0.25 6.53
C ILE A 160 2.75 1.49 7.23
N GLN A 161 2.68 2.63 6.56
CA GLN A 161 3.01 3.93 7.12
C GLN A 161 1.74 4.77 7.25
N THR A 162 1.34 5.07 8.48
CA THR A 162 0.17 5.93 8.71
C THR A 162 0.54 7.23 9.39
N GLY A 163 -0.25 8.26 9.10
CA GLY A 163 -0.10 9.60 9.62
C GLY A 163 -1.39 10.40 9.43
N ARG A 164 -1.40 11.61 10.00
CA ARG A 164 -2.56 12.51 10.03
C ARG A 164 -2.21 13.92 9.54
N LEU A 165 -1.27 13.99 8.60
CA LEU A 165 -0.71 15.27 8.14
C LEU A 165 -1.76 16.14 7.45
N HIS A 166 -2.78 15.54 6.83
CA HIS A 166 -3.77 16.27 6.03
C HIS A 166 -5.20 16.15 6.53
N SER A 167 -5.53 15.08 7.28
CA SER A 167 -6.86 14.89 7.86
C SER A 167 -6.81 13.88 9.01
N PRO A 168 -7.89 13.77 9.83
CA PRO A 168 -8.05 12.68 10.78
C PRO A 168 -8.00 11.30 10.12
N LEU A 169 -7.74 10.26 10.91
CA LEU A 169 -7.74 8.87 10.45
C LEU A 169 -8.83 8.08 11.18
N VAL A 170 -9.92 7.74 10.48
CA VAL A 170 -11.14 7.20 11.09
C VAL A 170 -11.61 5.92 10.40
N GLY A 171 -11.80 4.82 11.11
CA GLY A 171 -12.31 3.59 10.51
C GLY A 171 -11.30 2.95 9.58
N MET A 172 -10.11 2.61 10.11
CA MET A 172 -9.08 1.89 9.38
C MET A 172 -8.96 0.46 9.89
N LEU A 173 -9.06 -0.52 9.00
CA LEU A 173 -8.90 -1.93 9.32
C LEU A 173 -7.67 -2.50 8.59
N VAL A 174 -6.77 -3.10 9.36
CA VAL A 174 -5.64 -3.87 8.85
C VAL A 174 -5.77 -5.30 9.37
N GLU A 175 -6.14 -6.22 8.48
CA GLU A 175 -6.58 -7.56 8.86
C GLU A 175 -5.95 -8.65 7.99
N GLY A 176 -5.43 -9.72 8.61
CA GLY A 176 -5.07 -10.94 7.87
C GLY A 176 -3.93 -10.77 6.86
N ASN A 177 -3.10 -9.73 6.98
CA ASN A 177 -2.02 -9.47 6.03
C ASN A 177 -0.71 -10.17 6.45
N TYR A 178 0.10 -10.55 5.47
CA TYR A 178 1.53 -10.79 5.67
C TYR A 178 2.31 -9.50 5.47
N LEU A 179 3.02 -9.05 6.50
CA LEU A 179 3.71 -7.77 6.54
C LEU A 179 5.21 -8.00 6.81
N ASP A 180 6.08 -7.49 5.96
CA ASP A 180 7.52 -7.73 6.11
C ASP A 180 8.35 -6.55 5.62
N GLY A 181 9.56 -6.42 6.15
CA GLY A 181 10.41 -5.27 5.94
C GLY A 181 9.98 -4.05 6.74
N GLY A 182 10.45 -2.88 6.32
CA GLY A 182 10.24 -1.59 6.97
C GLY A 182 11.36 -1.21 7.94
N SER A 183 11.64 0.09 8.02
CA SER A 183 12.34 0.66 9.16
C SER A 183 11.62 0.27 10.46
N TYR A 184 10.29 0.46 10.47
CA TYR A 184 9.38 -0.35 11.26
C TYR A 184 8.37 -0.96 10.28
N THR A 185 7.97 -2.22 10.47
CA THR A 185 7.00 -2.85 9.55
C THR A 185 5.70 -2.10 9.51
N VAL A 186 5.19 -1.70 10.68
CA VAL A 186 4.00 -0.86 10.81
C VAL A 186 4.32 0.39 11.63
N ARG A 187 3.90 1.53 11.10
CA ARG A 187 3.73 2.76 11.89
C ARG A 187 2.27 3.12 11.99
N GLY A 188 1.71 3.00 13.19
CA GLY A 188 0.28 3.22 13.48
C GLY A 188 -0.11 4.68 13.72
N GLY A 189 0.85 5.61 13.69
CA GLY A 189 0.56 7.05 13.70
C GLY A 189 0.13 7.63 15.07
N SER A 190 0.25 6.90 16.19
CA SER A 190 -0.15 7.39 17.53
C SER A 190 0.76 8.47 18.17
N GLY A 191 1.75 9.02 17.45
CA GLY A 191 2.68 10.03 17.99
C GLY A 191 2.07 11.42 18.25
N PRO A 192 2.57 12.23 19.21
CA PRO A 192 1.94 13.49 19.57
C PRO A 192 2.41 14.65 18.67
N ARG A 193 1.42 15.36 18.10
CA ARG A 193 1.31 16.82 17.95
C ARG A 193 -0.18 17.12 17.69
N ASP A 194 -0.88 17.51 18.75
CA ASP A 194 -2.18 18.20 18.77
C ASP A 194 -3.47 17.43 18.36
N GLY A 195 -3.78 16.31 19.01
CA GLY A 195 -5.18 15.83 19.13
C GLY A 195 -5.43 14.32 18.92
N PRO A 196 -6.51 13.74 19.47
CA PRO A 196 -6.77 12.29 19.48
C PRO A 196 -7.69 11.76 18.36
N LEU A 197 -7.87 12.43 17.20
CA LEU A 197 -8.83 11.93 16.20
C LEU A 197 -8.26 10.82 15.30
N ILE A 198 -7.87 9.75 15.97
CA ILE A 198 -7.79 8.39 15.45
C ILE A 198 -8.94 7.64 16.14
N THR A 199 -9.90 7.15 15.37
CA THR A 199 -11.02 6.36 15.89
C THR A 199 -11.25 5.16 15.00
N ASP A 200 -11.69 4.04 15.59
CA ASP A 200 -11.96 2.78 14.85
C ASP A 200 -10.77 2.33 13.99
N TYR A 201 -9.56 2.40 14.55
CA TYR A 201 -8.32 2.01 13.88
C TYR A 201 -7.81 0.70 14.47
N VAL A 202 -7.97 -0.40 13.73
CA VAL A 202 -7.79 -1.78 14.23
C VAL A 202 -6.73 -2.51 13.42
N PHE A 203 -5.82 -3.19 14.12
CA PHE A 203 -4.91 -4.19 13.58
C PHE A 203 -5.21 -5.54 14.20
N ARG A 204 -5.53 -6.54 13.39
CA ARG A 204 -5.80 -7.90 13.86
C ARG A 204 -5.39 -8.98 12.87
N ASP A 205 -5.11 -10.17 13.39
CA ASP A 205 -4.83 -11.38 12.61
C ASP A 205 -3.70 -11.21 11.57
N ASN A 206 -2.80 -10.23 11.73
CA ASN A 206 -1.68 -10.02 10.81
C ASN A 206 -0.47 -10.88 11.19
N VAL A 207 0.28 -11.29 10.18
CA VAL A 207 1.48 -12.11 10.29
C VAL A 207 2.70 -11.32 9.85
N PHE A 208 3.77 -11.33 10.64
CA PHE A 208 4.94 -10.50 10.42
C PHE A 208 6.20 -11.31 10.05
N GLY A 209 6.90 -10.86 9.03
CA GLY A 209 8.24 -11.33 8.68
C GLY A 209 9.36 -10.54 9.39
N ARG A 210 10.60 -11.03 9.30
CA ARG A 210 11.75 -10.57 10.11
C ARG A 210 12.59 -9.46 9.49
N ASN A 211 12.25 -8.95 8.30
CA ASN A 211 13.12 -8.05 7.55
C ASN A 211 13.08 -6.58 8.03
N CYS A 212 12.51 -6.29 9.20
CA CYS A 212 12.43 -4.93 9.74
C CYS A 212 13.73 -4.45 10.40
N MET A 213 13.96 -3.13 10.40
CA MET A 213 15.20 -2.52 10.92
C MET A 213 15.19 -2.26 12.42
N TYR A 214 14.17 -1.56 12.90
CA TYR A 214 14.08 -1.07 14.28
C TYR A 214 13.09 -1.89 15.13
N GLY A 215 12.06 -2.46 14.50
CA GLY A 215 11.06 -3.30 15.17
C GLY A 215 9.84 -3.55 14.29
N PRO A 216 8.92 -4.45 14.71
CA PRO A 216 7.72 -4.76 13.95
C PRO A 216 6.73 -3.59 13.93
N VAL A 217 6.60 -2.84 15.04
CA VAL A 217 5.59 -1.79 15.15
C VAL A 217 6.12 -0.54 15.86
N GLN A 218 5.55 0.61 15.50
CA GLN A 218 5.69 1.86 16.24
C GLN A 218 4.35 2.60 16.26
N GLY A 219 3.98 3.13 17.42
CA GLY A 219 2.82 4.01 17.55
C GLY A 219 1.49 3.32 17.27
N VAL A 220 1.32 2.12 17.81
CA VAL A 220 0.11 1.28 17.74
C VAL A 220 -0.58 1.15 19.11
N ASP A 221 -0.16 1.97 20.08
CA ASP A 221 -0.83 2.18 21.36
C ASP A 221 -2.15 2.95 21.19
N PRO A 222 -3.05 2.92 22.20
CA PRO A 222 -4.30 3.66 22.17
C PRO A 222 -4.12 5.12 21.71
N PRO A 223 -4.97 5.61 20.79
CA PRO A 223 -6.29 5.07 20.43
C PRO A 223 -6.31 3.98 19.35
N VAL A 224 -5.16 3.50 18.86
CA VAL A 224 -5.11 2.34 17.96
C VAL A 224 -5.48 1.08 18.75
N THR A 225 -6.35 0.26 18.17
CA THR A 225 -6.70 -1.06 18.71
C THR A 225 -5.75 -2.08 18.10
N TRP A 226 -4.82 -2.56 18.90
CA TRP A 226 -3.90 -3.64 18.54
C TRP A 226 -4.37 -4.93 19.20
N GLU A 227 -4.98 -5.83 18.41
CA GLU A 227 -5.49 -7.10 18.93
C GLU A 227 -4.35 -8.09 19.24
N PRO A 228 -4.52 -8.98 20.24
CA PRO A 228 -3.48 -9.93 20.68
C PRO A 228 -3.33 -11.15 19.75
N ASN A 229 -3.61 -10.99 18.46
CA ASN A 229 -3.54 -12.02 17.40
C ASN A 229 -2.64 -11.58 16.23
N ASN A 230 -1.90 -10.47 16.38
CA ASN A 230 -0.83 -10.11 15.47
C ASN A 230 0.45 -10.86 15.86
N VAL A 231 0.96 -11.73 14.99
CA VAL A 231 1.99 -12.73 15.33
C VAL A 231 3.17 -12.73 14.37
N TRP A 232 4.31 -13.24 14.83
CA TRP A 232 5.43 -13.56 13.95
C TRP A 232 5.15 -14.80 13.11
N ALA A 233 5.54 -14.76 11.84
CA ALA A 233 5.34 -15.86 10.88
C ALA A 233 6.06 -17.16 11.28
N ASP A 234 7.25 -17.04 11.88
CA ASP A 234 8.13 -18.16 12.19
C ASP A 234 7.77 -18.89 13.50
N THR A 235 7.25 -18.15 14.48
CA THR A 235 7.12 -18.61 15.86
C THR A 235 5.68 -18.56 16.37
N GLY A 236 4.78 -17.84 15.69
CA GLY A 236 3.41 -17.60 16.16
C GLY A 236 3.35 -16.74 17.44
N VAL A 237 4.48 -16.19 17.89
CA VAL A 237 4.53 -15.34 19.08
C VAL A 237 3.84 -14.01 18.81
N VAL A 238 2.98 -13.60 19.75
CA VAL A 238 2.24 -12.34 19.69
C VAL A 238 3.19 -11.13 19.77
N ILE A 239 2.98 -10.17 18.88
CA ILE A 239 3.68 -8.87 18.88
C ILE A 239 2.92 -7.92 19.81
N GLY A 240 3.61 -7.36 20.80
CA GLY A 240 3.05 -6.36 21.72
C GLY A 240 3.15 -4.93 21.22
N THR A 241 2.34 -4.03 21.77
CA THR A 241 2.30 -2.58 21.44
C THR A 241 3.57 -1.82 21.83
N ASP A 242 4.26 -2.29 22.87
CA ASP A 242 5.49 -1.68 23.42
C ASP A 242 6.77 -2.21 22.77
N SER A 243 6.67 -2.93 21.64
CA SER A 243 7.83 -3.49 20.91
C SER A 243 8.73 -2.43 20.25
N ARG A 244 8.76 -1.21 20.80
CA ARG A 244 9.63 -0.07 20.49
C ARG A 244 11.10 -0.28 20.87
N ALA A 245 11.48 -1.38 21.53
CA ALA A 245 12.76 -1.45 22.24
C ALA A 245 13.58 -2.70 21.93
N ASN A 246 14.57 -2.56 21.04
CA ASN A 246 16.01 -2.74 21.32
C ASN A 246 16.76 -3.09 20.01
N LYS A 247 17.89 -2.41 19.79
CA LYS A 247 18.69 -2.50 18.56
C LYS A 247 19.02 -3.95 18.19
N LEU A 248 18.51 -4.44 17.05
CA LEU A 248 19.21 -5.09 15.92
C LEU A 248 18.17 -5.82 14.99
N ARG A 249 17.85 -5.23 13.82
CA ARG A 249 17.09 -5.79 12.66
C ARG A 249 16.23 -7.02 12.97
N CYS A 250 15.16 -6.80 13.74
CA CYS A 250 14.12 -7.75 14.17
C CYS A 250 14.53 -9.12 14.77
N ALA A 251 15.79 -9.23 15.22
CA ALA A 251 16.42 -10.19 16.15
C ALA A 251 15.86 -11.63 16.22
N GLN A 252 16.14 -12.39 15.16
CA GLN A 252 16.83 -13.70 15.12
C GLN A 252 16.89 -14.56 16.42
N THR A 253 16.36 -15.80 16.36
CA THR A 253 17.06 -16.99 16.92
C THR A 253 17.71 -17.74 15.75
N PRO A 254 18.77 -18.54 15.97
CA PRO A 254 19.73 -18.97 14.93
C PRO A 254 19.11 -19.72 13.76
#